data_AF-A0A3R9I2I5-F1
#
_entry.id   AF-A0A3R9I2I5-F1
#
_cell.length_a   1.000
_cell.length_b   1.000
_cell.length_c   1.000
_cell.angle_alpha   90.00
_cell.angle_beta   90.00
_cell.angle_gamma   90.00
#
_symmetry.space_group_name_H-M   'P 1'
#
loop_
_entity.id
_entity.type
_entity.pdbx_description
1 polymer ?
#
loop_
_entity_poly.entity_id
_entity_poly.type
_entity_poly.pdbx_seq_one_letter_code
_entity_poly.pdbx_strand_id
1 'polypeptide(L)'
;MSHFYYQVLKRIQSQLPAFQVFYLQTIQQVLYAWTVYSLFNFYNIAENHPSGTGRYLFDQLLIFLFARAITIYVRHRVYLLTPILTHDFQKSDRDLLIKEIEESLQKSVEFTKWSCGILSTVLVLVSTIFANIGLKIADKAVSDQLLIEELKSMNIKFENILELFGVIVGIIVGIVLSYYFILQLFSFHKRLVLKVLKNCEYEKSYPLLYSTKWKRFKELSKEVLFLDIFKHFF
;
A
#
# COMPACT_ATOMS: atom_id res chain seq x y z
N MET A 1 -8.76 22.44 7.06
CA MET A 1 -9.81 21.80 6.25
C MET A 1 -11.05 22.65 6.31
N SER A 2 -11.32 23.31 5.20
CA SER A 2 -12.49 24.16 4.99
C SER A 2 -13.81 23.40 5.19
N HIS A 3 -14.88 24.12 5.51
CA HIS A 3 -16.25 23.55 5.57
C HIS A 3 -16.65 22.91 4.22
N PHE A 4 -16.20 23.51 3.12
CA PHE A 4 -16.40 23.02 1.75
C PHE A 4 -15.86 21.60 1.54
N TYR A 5 -14.71 21.24 2.14
CA TYR A 5 -14.17 19.88 2.10
C TYR A 5 -15.19 18.85 2.60
N TYR A 6 -15.88 19.12 3.71
CA TYR A 6 -16.82 18.18 4.31
C TYR A 6 -18.10 18.04 3.48
N GLN A 7 -18.52 19.09 2.80
CA GLN A 7 -19.65 19.02 1.86
C GLN A 7 -19.33 18.11 0.67
N VAL A 8 -18.15 18.32 0.05
CA VAL A 8 -17.68 17.49 -1.06
C VAL A 8 -17.48 16.04 -0.61
N LEU A 9 -16.87 15.82 0.55
CA LEU A 9 -16.66 14.48 1.12
C LEU A 9 -17.99 13.74 1.34
N LYS A 10 -18.98 14.41 1.94
CA LYS A 10 -20.32 13.83 2.17
C LYS A 10 -21.01 13.46 0.87
N ARG A 11 -20.88 14.29 -0.16
CA ARG A 11 -21.43 14.03 -1.50
C ARG A 11 -20.76 12.83 -2.18
N ILE A 12 -19.45 12.69 -2.04
CA ILE A 12 -18.72 11.51 -2.54
C ILE A 12 -19.14 10.25 -1.77
N GLN A 13 -19.19 10.32 -0.44
CA GLN A 13 -19.50 9.17 0.41
C GLN A 13 -20.92 8.62 0.24
N SER A 14 -21.88 9.46 -0.14
CA SER A 14 -23.26 9.00 -0.41
C SER A 14 -23.37 8.12 -1.66
N GLN A 15 -22.48 8.30 -2.63
CA GLN A 15 -22.47 7.55 -3.89
C GLN A 15 -21.39 6.46 -3.93
N LEU A 16 -20.29 6.67 -3.20
CA LEU A 16 -19.16 5.78 -3.12
C LEU A 16 -18.63 5.74 -1.68
N PRO A 17 -19.08 4.77 -0.87
CA PRO A 17 -18.66 4.64 0.51
C PRO A 17 -17.15 4.45 0.59
N ALA A 18 -16.48 5.29 1.39
CA ALA A 18 -15.02 5.25 1.52
C ALA A 18 -14.53 3.89 2.04
N PHE A 19 -15.27 3.25 2.95
CA PHE A 19 -14.97 1.91 3.45
C PHE A 19 -14.97 0.86 2.34
N GLN A 20 -15.94 0.91 1.42
CA GLN A 20 -16.00 -0.01 0.29
C GLN A 20 -14.79 0.16 -0.64
N VAL A 21 -14.43 1.41 -0.95
CA VAL A 21 -13.24 1.71 -1.78
C VAL A 21 -11.97 1.25 -1.09
N PHE A 22 -11.86 1.48 0.21
CA PHE A 22 -10.72 1.05 1.01
C PHE A 22 -10.57 -0.48 0.98
N TYR A 23 -11.65 -1.21 1.27
CA TYR A 23 -11.66 -2.68 1.27
C TYR A 23 -11.27 -3.26 -0.10
N LEU A 24 -11.86 -2.73 -1.18
CA LEU A 24 -11.52 -3.14 -2.55
C LEU A 24 -10.06 -2.86 -2.90
N GLN A 25 -9.54 -1.69 -2.51
CA GLN A 25 -8.12 -1.36 -2.74
C GLN A 25 -7.19 -2.26 -1.92
N THR A 26 -7.55 -2.59 -0.68
CA THR A 26 -6.76 -3.51 0.16
C THR A 26 -6.73 -4.91 -0.45
N ILE A 27 -7.87 -5.46 -0.88
CA ILE A 27 -7.92 -6.75 -1.60
C ILE A 27 -7.04 -6.70 -2.83
N GLN A 28 -7.15 -5.64 -3.64
CA GLN A 28 -6.34 -5.48 -4.84
C GLN A 28 -4.84 -5.53 -4.52
N GLN A 29 -4.37 -4.83 -3.48
CA GLN A 29 -2.96 -4.85 -3.09
C GLN A 29 -2.51 -6.24 -2.62
N VAL A 30 -3.35 -6.94 -1.86
CA VAL A 30 -3.07 -8.32 -1.41
C VAL A 30 -2.93 -9.26 -2.61
N LEU A 31 -3.81 -9.16 -3.62
CA LEU A 31 -3.73 -9.99 -4.82
C LEU A 31 -2.49 -9.69 -5.66
N TYR A 32 -2.08 -8.42 -5.77
CA TYR A 32 -0.82 -8.08 -6.44
C TYR A 32 0.40 -8.58 -5.66
N ALA A 33 0.42 -8.45 -4.34
CA ALA A 33 1.48 -9.00 -3.49
C ALA A 33 1.55 -10.53 -3.63
N TRP A 34 0.41 -11.21 -3.67
CA TRP A 34 0.31 -12.64 -3.93
C TRP A 34 0.90 -13.02 -5.30
N THR A 35 0.57 -12.26 -6.34
CA THR A 35 1.10 -12.48 -7.70
C THR A 35 2.63 -12.39 -7.70
N VAL A 36 3.19 -11.37 -7.04
CA VAL A 36 4.65 -11.19 -6.91
C VAL A 36 5.29 -12.33 -6.13
N TYR A 37 4.72 -12.69 -4.97
CA TYR A 37 5.20 -13.82 -4.17
C TYR A 37 5.17 -15.13 -4.95
N SER A 38 4.11 -15.35 -5.72
CA SER A 38 3.96 -16.52 -6.58
C SER A 38 5.03 -16.59 -7.67
N LEU A 39 5.41 -15.45 -8.26
CA LEU A 39 6.50 -15.42 -9.25
C LEU A 39 7.83 -15.88 -8.66
N PHE A 40 8.14 -15.53 -7.41
CA PHE A 40 9.35 -16.02 -6.73
C PHE A 40 9.31 -17.54 -6.51
N ASN A 41 8.14 -18.10 -6.23
CA ASN A 41 7.97 -19.54 -6.05
C ASN A 41 7.84 -20.33 -7.36
N PHE A 42 7.78 -19.65 -8.50
CA PHE A 42 7.61 -20.29 -9.80
C PHE A 42 8.72 -21.31 -10.11
N TYR A 43 9.98 -20.96 -9.81
CA TYR A 43 11.13 -21.82 -10.06
C TYR A 43 10.99 -23.18 -9.37
N ASN A 44 10.67 -23.15 -8.06
CA ASN A 44 10.47 -24.38 -7.28
C ASN A 44 9.31 -25.24 -7.80
N ILE A 45 8.26 -24.63 -8.32
CA ILE A 45 7.09 -25.36 -8.84
C ILE A 45 7.40 -25.95 -10.21
N ALA A 46 8.14 -25.23 -11.06
CA ALA A 46 8.56 -25.72 -12.37
C ALA A 46 9.52 -26.92 -12.26
N GLU A 47 10.42 -26.91 -11.27
CA GLU A 47 11.38 -27.99 -11.04
C GLU A 47 10.72 -29.23 -10.41
N ASN A 48 9.89 -29.05 -9.38
CA ASN A 48 9.30 -30.18 -8.64
C ASN A 48 8.03 -30.76 -9.28
N HIS A 49 7.28 -29.95 -10.03
CA HIS A 49 5.98 -30.34 -10.60
C HIS A 49 5.77 -29.82 -12.03
N PRO A 50 6.57 -30.29 -13.01
CA PRO A 50 6.55 -29.79 -14.38
C PRO A 50 5.20 -29.99 -15.10
N SER A 51 4.44 -31.05 -14.78
CA SER A 51 3.11 -31.29 -15.34
C SER A 51 2.03 -30.34 -14.80
N GLY A 52 2.24 -29.72 -13.63
CA GLY A 52 1.31 -28.80 -12.98
C GLY A 52 1.58 -27.32 -13.28
N THR A 53 2.73 -27.01 -13.89
CA THR A 53 3.19 -25.62 -14.12
C THR A 53 2.22 -24.81 -14.97
N GLY A 54 1.62 -25.42 -16.00
CA GLY A 54 0.64 -24.74 -16.86
C GLY A 54 -0.62 -24.30 -16.11
N ARG A 55 -1.15 -25.17 -15.24
CA ARG A 55 -2.31 -24.85 -14.39
C ARG A 55 -1.98 -23.75 -13.39
N TYR A 56 -0.80 -23.81 -12.78
CA TYR A 56 -0.33 -22.78 -11.86
C TYR A 56 -0.27 -21.40 -12.54
N LEU A 57 0.32 -21.30 -13.73
CA LEU A 57 0.39 -20.05 -14.49
C LEU A 57 -1.00 -19.52 -14.85
N PHE A 58 -1.92 -20.41 -15.22
CA PHE A 58 -3.30 -20.04 -15.50
C PHE A 58 -4.02 -19.48 -14.27
N ASP A 59 -3.86 -20.11 -13.11
CA ASP A 59 -4.46 -19.64 -11.85
C ASP A 59 -3.88 -18.27 -11.45
N GLN A 60 -2.57 -18.03 -11.64
CA GLN A 60 -1.96 -16.73 -11.39
C GLN A 60 -2.46 -15.65 -12.36
N LEU A 61 -2.65 -16.00 -13.63
CA LEU A 61 -3.23 -15.09 -14.61
C LEU A 61 -4.65 -14.69 -14.20
N LEU A 62 -5.47 -15.63 -13.71
CA LEU A 62 -6.81 -15.33 -13.20
C LEU A 62 -6.78 -14.38 -11.99
N ILE A 63 -5.88 -14.62 -11.03
CA ILE A 63 -5.69 -13.74 -9.86
C ILE A 63 -5.33 -12.32 -10.28
N PHE A 64 -4.39 -12.20 -11.23
CA PHE A 64 -3.98 -10.90 -11.79
C PHE A 64 -5.14 -10.19 -12.48
N LEU A 65 -5.91 -10.90 -13.32
CA LEU A 65 -7.08 -10.33 -14.01
C LEU A 65 -8.16 -9.90 -13.03
N PHE A 66 -8.36 -10.64 -11.94
CA PHE A 66 -9.31 -10.27 -10.88
C PHE A 66 -8.86 -8.99 -10.15
N ALA A 67 -7.57 -8.89 -9.79
CA ALA A 67 -7.01 -7.67 -9.21
C ALA A 67 -7.20 -6.45 -10.13
N ARG A 68 -6.97 -6.64 -11.44
CA ARG A 68 -7.19 -5.61 -12.47
C ARG A 68 -8.67 -5.23 -12.61
N ALA A 69 -9.58 -6.19 -12.56
CA ALA A 69 -11.02 -5.93 -12.59
C ALA A 69 -11.47 -5.02 -11.44
N ILE A 70 -10.92 -5.22 -10.23
CA ILE A 70 -11.16 -4.33 -9.08
C ILE A 70 -10.68 -2.91 -9.39
N THR A 71 -9.48 -2.74 -9.95
CA THR A 71 -8.94 -1.42 -10.32
C THR A 71 -9.85 -0.68 -11.29
N ILE A 72 -10.27 -1.37 -12.36
CA ILE A 72 -11.14 -0.81 -13.40
C ILE A 72 -12.51 -0.47 -12.84
N TYR A 73 -13.07 -1.32 -11.99
CA TYR A 73 -14.35 -1.08 -11.31
C TYR A 73 -14.30 0.18 -10.43
N VAL A 74 -13.30 0.30 -9.56
CA VAL A 74 -13.14 1.49 -8.68
C VAL A 74 -12.99 2.74 -9.52
N ARG A 75 -12.18 2.68 -10.59
CA ARG A 75 -11.98 3.82 -11.50
C ARG A 75 -13.29 4.21 -12.20
N HIS A 76 -14.06 3.24 -12.70
CA HIS A 76 -15.38 3.48 -13.30
C HIS A 76 -16.33 4.20 -12.33
N ARG A 77 -16.41 3.73 -11.07
CA ARG A 77 -17.23 4.36 -10.03
C ARG A 77 -16.80 5.80 -9.74
N VAL A 78 -15.49 6.08 -9.73
CA VAL A 78 -14.98 7.45 -9.59
C VAL A 78 -15.37 8.33 -10.78
N TYR A 79 -15.34 7.83 -12.02
CA TYR A 79 -15.76 8.61 -13.18
C TYR A 79 -17.26 8.94 -13.19
N LEU A 80 -18.11 8.07 -12.64
CA LEU A 80 -19.55 8.35 -12.51
C LEU A 80 -19.84 9.52 -11.55
N LEU A 81 -18.94 9.80 -10.60
CA LEU A 81 -19.06 10.92 -9.66
C LEU A 81 -18.71 12.28 -10.29
N THR A 82 -17.86 12.28 -11.32
CA THR A 82 -17.36 13.49 -11.98
C THR A 82 -18.47 14.46 -12.40
N PRO A 83 -19.47 14.08 -13.23
CA PRO A 83 -20.48 15.03 -13.70
C PRO A 83 -21.36 15.58 -12.56
N ILE A 84 -21.59 14.78 -11.52
CA ILE A 84 -22.38 15.20 -10.34
C ILE A 84 -21.63 16.32 -9.61
N LEU A 85 -20.33 16.16 -9.39
CA LEU A 85 -19.51 17.14 -8.70
C LEU A 85 -19.21 18.38 -9.55
N THR A 86 -19.11 18.23 -10.87
CA THR A 86 -18.96 19.38 -11.75
C THR A 86 -20.21 20.26 -11.74
N HIS A 87 -21.40 19.64 -11.72
CA HIS A 87 -22.67 20.36 -11.65
C HIS A 87 -22.90 21.01 -10.28
N ASP A 88 -22.62 20.29 -9.19
CA ASP A 88 -22.99 20.74 -7.84
C ASP A 88 -22.04 21.78 -7.24
N PHE A 89 -20.82 21.94 -7.78
CA PHE A 89 -19.78 22.80 -7.21
C PHE A 89 -19.13 23.67 -8.27
N GLN A 90 -18.72 24.90 -7.96
CA GLN A 90 -18.04 25.77 -8.92
C GLN A 90 -16.58 25.37 -9.12
N LYS A 91 -16.04 25.58 -10.34
CA LYS A 91 -14.65 25.22 -10.66
C LYS A 91 -13.63 25.91 -9.76
N SER A 92 -13.77 27.21 -9.51
CA SER A 92 -12.87 27.97 -8.62
C SER A 92 -12.74 27.36 -7.23
N ASP A 93 -13.86 26.92 -6.66
CA ASP A 93 -13.89 26.34 -5.31
C ASP A 93 -13.27 24.95 -5.30
N ARG A 94 -13.48 24.16 -6.36
CA ARG A 94 -12.82 22.86 -6.53
C ARG A 94 -11.31 23.01 -6.66
N ASP A 95 -10.82 23.97 -7.44
CA ASP A 95 -9.39 24.19 -7.65
C ASP A 95 -8.70 24.65 -6.35
N LEU A 96 -9.36 25.52 -5.58
CA LEU A 96 -8.89 25.94 -4.26
C LEU A 96 -8.86 24.77 -3.26
N LEU A 97 -9.88 23.91 -3.30
CA LEU A 97 -9.95 22.71 -2.46
C LEU A 97 -8.87 21.68 -2.84
N ILE A 98 -8.60 21.49 -4.13
CA ILE A 98 -7.50 20.64 -4.62
C ILE A 98 -6.19 21.12 -3.99
N LYS A 99 -5.90 22.43 -4.08
CA LYS A 99 -4.69 23.02 -3.51
C LYS A 99 -4.62 22.83 -1.98
N GLU A 100 -5.71 23.08 -1.26
CA GLU A 100 -5.76 22.88 0.21
C GLU A 100 -5.46 21.42 0.58
N ILE A 101 -6.03 20.46 -0.16
CA ILE A 101 -5.81 19.02 0.07
C ILE A 101 -4.36 18.64 -0.26
N GLU A 102 -3.80 19.12 -1.37
CA GLU A 102 -2.41 18.85 -1.75
C GLU A 102 -1.43 19.38 -0.71
N GLU A 103 -1.58 20.63 -0.26
CA GLU A 103 -0.76 21.20 0.81
C GLU A 103 -0.89 20.40 2.10
N SER A 104 -2.11 19.98 2.48
CA SER A 104 -2.30 19.15 3.67
C SER A 104 -1.65 17.78 3.52
N LEU A 105 -1.71 17.15 2.36
CA LEU A 105 -1.07 15.86 2.11
C LEU A 105 0.45 15.99 2.10
N GLN A 106 0.98 17.07 1.52
CA GLN A 106 2.41 17.36 1.53
C GLN A 106 2.94 17.53 2.95
N LYS A 107 2.25 18.30 3.80
CA LYS A 107 2.60 18.42 5.23
C LYS A 107 2.60 17.07 5.93
N SER A 108 1.63 16.20 5.64
CA SER A 108 1.63 14.84 6.18
C SER A 108 2.82 14.00 5.70
N VAL A 109 3.21 14.11 4.43
CA VAL A 109 4.39 13.42 3.88
C VAL A 109 5.68 13.94 4.52
N GLU A 110 5.84 15.25 4.66
CA GLU A 110 7.00 15.87 5.30
C GLU A 110 7.11 15.44 6.77
N PHE A 111 6.00 15.43 7.50
CA PHE A 111 5.96 14.91 8.86
C PHE A 111 6.36 13.43 8.93
N THR A 112 5.87 12.60 8.00
CA THR A 112 6.23 11.17 7.92
C THR A 112 7.72 10.97 7.66
N LYS A 113 8.32 11.78 6.78
CA LYS A 113 9.76 11.74 6.49
C LYS A 113 10.57 12.12 7.74
N TRP A 114 10.16 13.19 8.41
CA TRP A 114 10.80 13.64 9.64
C TRP A 114 10.72 12.58 10.75
N SER A 115 9.55 12.00 10.99
CA SER A 115 9.37 10.92 11.96
C SER A 115 10.18 9.67 11.62
N CYS A 116 10.27 9.31 10.33
CA CYS A 116 11.11 8.20 9.88
C CYS A 116 12.60 8.46 10.13
N GLY A 117 13.06 9.71 9.96
CA GLY A 117 14.44 10.11 10.26
C GLY A 117 14.78 9.95 11.74
N ILE A 118 13.88 10.36 12.63
CA ILE A 118 14.04 10.13 14.08
C ILE A 118 14.14 8.63 14.36
N LEU A 119 13.22 7.85 13.81
CA LEU A 119 13.14 6.44 14.11
C LEU A 119 14.34 5.65 13.55
N SER A 120 14.87 6.02 12.39
CA SER A 120 16.12 5.47 11.86
C SER A 120 17.30 5.75 12.79
N THR A 121 17.37 6.96 13.36
CA THR A 121 18.43 7.32 14.32
C THR A 121 18.34 6.47 15.58
N VAL A 122 17.12 6.28 16.11
CA VAL A 122 16.87 5.41 17.27
C VAL A 122 17.27 3.96 16.97
N LEU A 123 16.92 3.43 15.79
CA LEU A 123 17.28 2.07 15.38
C LEU A 123 18.80 1.88 15.32
N VAL A 124 19.54 2.84 14.73
CA VAL A 124 21.01 2.81 14.67
C VAL A 124 21.61 2.88 16.08
N LEU A 125 21.11 3.76 16.94
CA LEU A 125 21.59 3.92 18.31
C LEU A 125 21.37 2.64 19.12
N VAL A 126 20.19 2.04 19.05
CA VAL A 126 19.89 0.74 19.67
C VAL A 126 20.83 -0.33 19.13
N SER A 127 20.97 -0.44 17.81
CA SER A 127 21.88 -1.42 17.17
C SER A 127 23.34 -1.23 17.61
N THR A 128 23.77 0.02 17.79
CA THR A 128 25.14 0.36 18.20
C THR A 128 25.39 0.03 19.68
N ILE A 129 24.43 0.31 20.55
CA ILE A 129 24.49 -0.09 21.97
C ILE A 129 24.60 -1.61 22.08
N PHE A 130 23.77 -2.35 21.34
CA PHE A 130 23.82 -3.81 21.33
C PHE A 130 25.13 -4.35 20.77
N ALA A 131 25.63 -3.80 19.65
CA ALA A 131 26.92 -4.18 19.09
C ALA A 131 28.07 -3.92 20.08
N ASN A 132 28.06 -2.77 20.76
CA ASN A 132 29.07 -2.43 21.77
C ASN A 132 28.98 -3.32 23.02
N ILE A 133 27.78 -3.69 23.46
CA ILE A 133 27.61 -4.64 24.56
C ILE A 133 28.11 -6.03 24.14
N GLY A 134 27.78 -6.48 22.94
CA GLY A 134 28.26 -7.75 22.38
C GLY A 134 29.78 -7.80 22.26
N LEU A 135 30.40 -6.75 21.71
CA LEU A 135 31.85 -6.62 21.62
C LEU A 135 32.52 -6.58 23.01
N LYS A 136 31.95 -5.84 23.96
CA LYS A 136 32.46 -5.82 25.34
C LYS A 136 32.37 -7.18 26.02
N ILE A 137 31.30 -7.95 25.79
CA ILE A 137 31.17 -9.31 26.33
C ILE A 137 32.22 -10.23 25.68
N ALA A 138 32.43 -10.11 24.37
CA ALA A 138 33.45 -10.88 23.65
C ALA A 138 34.88 -10.55 24.12
N ASP A 139 35.23 -9.26 24.24
CA ASP A 139 36.54 -8.81 24.72
C ASP A 139 36.80 -9.23 26.18
N LYS A 140 35.79 -9.14 27.06
CA LYS A 140 35.93 -9.55 28.47
C LYS A 140 36.01 -11.07 28.63
N ALA A 141 35.31 -11.82 27.78
CA ALA A 141 35.40 -13.28 27.74
C ALA A 141 36.78 -13.78 27.25
N VAL A 142 37.49 -13.00 26.43
CA VAL A 142 38.87 -13.33 26.00
C VAL A 142 39.90 -12.98 27.08
N SER A 143 39.62 -12.00 27.94
CA SER A 143 40.57 -11.49 28.94
C SER A 143 40.54 -12.21 30.30
N ASP A 144 39.39 -12.75 30.75
CA ASP A 144 39.25 -13.33 32.09
C ASP A 144 38.72 -14.78 32.03
N GLN A 145 39.60 -15.77 32.27
CA GLN A 145 39.22 -17.19 32.36
C GLN A 145 38.14 -17.48 33.43
N LEU A 146 38.09 -16.68 34.50
CA LEU A 146 37.07 -16.76 35.56
C LEU A 146 35.68 -16.30 35.09
N LEU A 147 35.61 -15.31 34.19
CA LEU A 147 34.35 -14.87 33.59
C LEU A 147 33.83 -15.86 32.55
N ILE A 148 34.69 -16.67 31.92
CA ILE A 148 34.27 -17.77 31.03
C ILE A 148 33.52 -18.86 31.83
N GLU A 149 33.94 -19.13 33.07
CA GLU A 149 33.24 -20.05 33.97
C GLU A 149 31.92 -19.46 34.51
N GLU A 150 31.88 -18.16 34.83
CA GLU A 150 30.63 -17.48 35.21
C GLU A 150 29.64 -17.29 34.04
N LEU A 151 30.11 -17.07 32.82
CA LEU A 151 29.27 -17.07 31.60
C LEU A 151 28.84 -18.48 31.18
N LYS A 152 29.57 -19.53 31.57
CA LYS A 152 29.11 -20.91 31.46
C LYS A 152 28.07 -21.24 32.54
N SER A 153 28.14 -20.63 33.72
CA SER A 153 27.21 -20.86 34.84
C SER A 153 25.91 -20.07 34.68
N MET A 154 25.96 -18.86 34.13
CA MET A 154 24.79 -18.20 33.55
C MET A 154 24.51 -18.85 32.20
N ASN A 155 23.54 -19.77 32.12
CA ASN A 155 23.13 -20.49 30.91
C ASN A 155 22.48 -19.59 29.83
N ILE A 156 23.03 -18.40 29.58
CA ILE A 156 22.61 -17.44 28.55
C ILE A 156 23.39 -17.80 27.29
N LYS A 157 22.79 -18.65 26.46
CA LYS A 157 23.34 -18.95 25.14
C LYS A 157 23.37 -17.66 24.32
N PHE A 158 24.46 -17.43 23.59
CA PHE A 158 24.60 -16.33 22.63
C PHE A 158 23.43 -16.26 21.63
N GLU A 159 22.86 -17.43 21.31
CA GLU A 159 21.63 -17.60 20.53
C GLU A 159 20.42 -16.83 21.12
N ASN A 160 20.24 -16.83 22.45
CA ASN A 160 19.17 -16.08 23.12
C ASN A 160 19.37 -14.56 23.00
N ILE A 161 20.61 -14.08 22.93
CA ILE A 161 20.92 -12.66 22.75
C ILE A 161 20.63 -12.23 21.31
N LEU A 162 20.97 -13.06 20.33
CA LEU A 162 20.63 -12.84 18.91
C LEU A 162 19.12 -12.89 18.68
N GLU A 163 18.42 -13.83 19.33
CA GLU A 163 16.96 -13.92 19.27
C GLU A 163 16.31 -12.67 19.87
N LEU A 164 16.76 -12.22 21.04
CA LEU A 164 16.29 -10.97 21.66
C LEU A 164 16.53 -9.76 20.74
N PHE A 165 17.69 -9.68 20.10
CA PHE A 165 17.99 -8.63 19.13
C PHE A 165 17.04 -8.67 17.93
N GLY A 166 16.81 -9.86 17.36
CA GLY A 166 15.85 -10.06 16.28
C GLY A 166 14.43 -9.64 16.67
N VAL A 167 13.99 -9.97 17.89
CA VAL A 167 12.71 -9.54 18.44
C VAL A 167 12.63 -8.03 18.58
N ILE A 168 13.66 -7.37 19.13
CA ILE A 168 13.71 -5.91 19.28
C ILE A 168 13.65 -5.22 17.91
N VAL A 169 14.44 -5.67 16.93
CA VAL A 169 14.40 -5.14 15.56
C VAL A 169 13.02 -5.36 14.94
N GLY A 170 12.44 -6.55 15.10
CA GLY A 170 11.09 -6.87 14.63
C GLY A 170 10.01 -5.96 15.23
N ILE A 171 10.07 -5.70 16.53
CA ILE A 171 9.17 -4.75 17.22
C ILE A 171 9.34 -3.34 16.65
N ILE A 172 10.57 -2.87 16.49
CA ILE A 172 10.83 -1.53 15.93
C ILE A 172 10.25 -1.43 14.52
N VAL A 173 10.56 -2.38 13.63
CA VAL A 173 10.02 -2.44 12.26
C VAL A 173 8.49 -2.48 12.27
N GLY A 174 7.88 -3.29 13.13
CA GLY A 174 6.43 -3.38 13.30
C GLY A 174 5.79 -2.06 13.72
N ILE A 175 6.42 -1.32 14.64
CA ILE A 175 5.98 0.02 15.05
C ILE A 175 6.06 0.99 13.87
N VAL A 176 7.13 0.96 13.06
CA VAL A 176 7.25 1.84 11.87
C VAL A 176 6.14 1.57 10.88
N LEU A 177 5.92 0.30 10.55
CA LEU A 177 4.93 -0.11 9.56
C LEU A 177 3.52 0.24 10.03
N SER A 178 3.22 0.01 11.31
CA SER A 178 1.94 0.37 11.92
C SER A 178 1.71 1.88 11.90
N TYR A 179 2.74 2.66 12.25
CA TYR A 179 2.69 4.11 12.19
C TYR A 179 2.42 4.61 10.76
N TYR A 180 3.13 4.07 9.77
CA TYR A 180 2.92 4.40 8.37
C TYR A 180 1.50 4.06 7.92
N PHE A 181 1.00 2.89 8.31
CA PHE A 181 -0.35 2.45 8.00
C PHE A 181 -1.41 3.38 8.59
N ILE A 182 -1.24 3.82 9.84
CA ILE A 182 -2.15 4.76 10.50
C ILE A 182 -2.18 6.10 9.74
N LEU A 183 -1.02 6.65 9.37
CA LEU A 183 -0.96 7.88 8.57
C LEU A 183 -1.60 7.73 7.19
N GLN A 184 -1.37 6.58 6.54
CA GLN A 184 -2.01 6.24 5.28
C GLN A 184 -3.54 6.26 5.42
N LEU A 185 -4.06 5.68 6.51
CA LEU A 185 -5.48 5.57 6.80
C LEU A 185 -6.12 6.94 7.04
N PHE A 186 -5.49 7.82 7.84
CA PHE A 186 -5.97 9.19 8.03
C PHE A 186 -5.93 10.04 6.75
N SER A 187 -4.98 9.78 5.86
CA SER A 187 -4.89 10.47 4.57
C SER A 187 -5.85 9.91 3.50
N PHE A 188 -6.48 8.76 3.75
CA PHE A 188 -7.25 8.02 2.75
C PHE A 188 -8.41 8.85 2.18
N HIS A 189 -9.23 9.45 3.05
CA HIS A 189 -10.37 10.27 2.62
C HIS A 189 -9.91 11.47 1.78
N LYS A 190 -8.82 12.14 2.20
CA LYS A 190 -8.24 13.27 1.46
C LYS A 190 -7.78 12.85 0.07
N ARG A 191 -7.09 11.71 -0.03
CA ARG A 191 -6.63 11.15 -1.32
C ARG A 191 -7.81 10.74 -2.21
N LEU A 192 -8.88 10.19 -1.64
CA LEU A 192 -10.09 9.86 -2.39
C LEU A 192 -10.76 11.12 -2.96
N VAL A 193 -10.97 12.14 -2.12
CA VAL A 193 -11.56 13.42 -2.56
C VAL A 193 -10.70 14.05 -3.65
N LEU A 194 -9.37 14.11 -3.45
CA LEU A 194 -8.44 14.64 -4.44
C LEU A 194 -8.52 13.91 -5.78
N LYS A 195 -8.55 12.57 -5.76
CA LYS A 195 -8.66 11.74 -6.97
C LYS A 195 -9.94 12.04 -7.75
N VAL A 196 -11.06 12.20 -7.04
CA VAL A 196 -12.35 12.51 -7.68
C VAL A 196 -12.35 13.94 -8.24
N LEU A 197 -11.85 14.93 -7.48
CA LEU A 197 -11.80 16.33 -7.91
C LEU A 197 -10.89 16.53 -9.12
N LYS A 198 -9.69 15.94 -9.14
CA LYS A 198 -8.80 15.97 -10.30
C LYS A 198 -9.46 15.37 -11.55
N ASN A 199 -10.23 14.30 -11.39
CA ASN A 199 -10.98 13.73 -12.52
C ASN A 199 -12.04 14.68 -13.09
N CYS A 200 -12.52 15.66 -12.32
CA CYS A 200 -13.47 16.66 -12.81
C CYS A 200 -12.85 17.65 -13.81
N GLU A 201 -11.53 17.81 -13.83
CA GLU A 201 -10.85 18.60 -14.86
C GLU A 201 -10.85 17.89 -16.23
N TYR A 202 -10.92 16.56 -16.22
CA TYR A 202 -10.90 15.71 -17.41
C TYR A 202 -12.31 15.32 -17.91
N GLU A 203 -13.34 16.05 -17.49
CA GLU A 203 -14.77 15.75 -17.69
C GLU A 203 -15.18 15.42 -19.14
N LYS A 204 -14.43 15.90 -20.13
CA LYS A 204 -14.85 15.89 -21.54
C LYS A 204 -14.99 14.54 -22.25
N SER A 205 -14.66 13.39 -21.66
CA SER A 205 -14.67 12.14 -22.46
C SER A 205 -14.80 10.83 -21.69
N TYR A 206 -15.78 10.68 -20.78
CA TYR A 206 -16.11 9.32 -20.32
C TYR A 206 -17.19 8.67 -21.22
N PRO A 207 -16.82 7.87 -22.23
CA PRO A 207 -17.75 7.36 -23.25
C PRO A 207 -18.82 6.42 -22.67
N LEU A 208 -18.58 5.90 -21.46
CA LEU A 208 -19.48 4.96 -20.80
C LEU A 208 -20.54 5.63 -19.92
N LEU A 209 -20.52 6.95 -19.76
CA LEU A 209 -21.43 7.67 -18.86
C LEU A 209 -22.92 7.43 -19.20
N TYR A 210 -23.27 7.55 -20.48
CA TYR A 210 -24.64 7.38 -20.98
C TYR A 210 -24.93 6.01 -21.59
N SER A 211 -23.99 5.06 -21.51
CA SER A 211 -24.13 3.74 -22.15
C SER A 211 -25.05 2.80 -21.38
N THR A 212 -25.64 1.79 -22.02
CA THR A 212 -26.47 0.75 -21.34
C THR A 212 -25.61 -0.16 -20.45
N LYS A 213 -26.21 -0.76 -19.41
CA LYS A 213 -25.51 -1.68 -18.47
C LYS A 213 -24.70 -2.76 -19.20
N TRP A 214 -25.27 -3.35 -20.25
CA TRP A 214 -24.60 -4.37 -21.06
C TRP A 214 -23.39 -3.83 -21.82
N LYS A 215 -23.53 -2.66 -22.47
CA LYS A 215 -22.41 -2.01 -23.17
C LYS A 215 -21.28 -1.63 -22.21
N ARG A 216 -21.62 -1.13 -21.01
CA ARG A 216 -20.65 -0.88 -19.92
C ARG A 216 -19.90 -2.15 -19.56
N PHE A 217 -20.63 -3.22 -19.25
CA PHE A 217 -20.01 -4.49 -18.87
C PHE A 217 -19.06 -4.98 -19.97
N LYS A 218 -19.52 -4.99 -21.22
CA LYS A 218 -18.71 -5.44 -22.36
C LYS A 218 -17.42 -4.63 -22.55
N GLU A 219 -17.49 -3.30 -22.50
CA GLU A 219 -16.28 -2.47 -22.65
C GLU A 219 -15.34 -2.61 -21.44
N LEU A 220 -15.86 -2.67 -20.21
CA LEU A 220 -15.03 -2.90 -19.03
C LEU A 220 -14.36 -4.29 -19.07
N SER A 221 -15.07 -5.32 -19.51
CA SER A 221 -14.50 -6.68 -19.67
C SER A 221 -13.39 -6.72 -20.72
N LYS A 222 -13.53 -5.99 -21.84
CA LYS A 222 -12.45 -5.87 -22.84
C LYS A 222 -11.21 -5.23 -22.25
N GLU A 223 -11.39 -4.17 -21.46
CA GLU A 223 -10.28 -3.48 -20.82
C GLU A 223 -9.56 -4.34 -19.77
N VAL A 224 -10.32 -5.15 -19.01
CA VAL A 224 -9.77 -6.16 -18.09
C VAL A 224 -8.88 -7.15 -18.85
N LEU A 225 -9.35 -7.65 -19.99
CA LEU A 225 -8.66 -8.63 -20.81
C LEU A 225 -7.62 -8.04 -21.78
N PHE A 226 -7.33 -6.73 -21.69
CA PHE A 226 -6.42 -6.02 -22.60
C PHE A 226 -6.80 -6.11 -24.09
N LEU A 227 -8.05 -6.43 -24.42
CA LEU A 227 -8.49 -6.60 -25.82
C LEU A 227 -8.38 -5.30 -26.63
N ASP A 228 -8.40 -4.15 -25.96
CA ASP A 228 -8.22 -2.85 -26.62
C ASP A 228 -6.78 -2.60 -27.08
N ILE A 229 -5.77 -3.25 -26.48
CA ILE A 229 -4.37 -3.15 -26.93
C ILE A 229 -4.17 -3.90 -28.24
N PHE A 230 -4.81 -5.07 -28.38
CA PHE A 230 -4.69 -5.88 -29.59
C PHE A 230 -5.28 -5.21 -30.84
N LYS A 231 -6.25 -4.30 -30.67
CA LYS A 231 -6.82 -3.50 -31.77
C LYS A 231 -5.87 -2.47 -32.38
N HIS A 232 -4.82 -2.09 -31.67
CA HIS A 232 -3.83 -1.13 -32.17
C HIS A 232 -2.57 -1.79 -32.74
N PHE A 233 -2.43 -3.12 -32.57
CA PHE A 233 -1.30 -3.90 -33.05
C PHE A 233 -1.56 -4.65 -34.36
N PHE A 234 -2.81 -4.66 -34.85
CA PHE A 234 -3.25 -5.29 -36.10
C PHE A 234 -3.99 -4.26 -36.96
#